data_AF-A0A1R2BQM0-F1
#
_entry.id   AF-A0A1R2BQM0-F1
#
_cell.length_a   1.000
_cell.length_b   1.000
_cell.length_c   1.000
_cell.angle_alpha   90.00
_cell.angle_beta   90.00
_cell.angle_gamma   90.00
#
_symmetry.space_group_name_H-M   'P 1'
#
loop_
_entity.id
_entity.type
_entity.pdbx_description
1 polymer ?
#
loop_
_entity_poly.entity_id
_entity_poly.type
_entity_poly.pdbx_seq_one_letter_code
_entity_poly.pdbx_strand_id
1 'polypeptide(L)'
;MSYSIAHTIPEEDRENYITEDEAKDMIKGFNSHLRNISCQVDELTKLNDNIQKKLEKETERNNNIRASIIETKQTMCMIETEIENKSQSLSHLEIKIHAESSKAFLSCNMNAPDLENALKDKNASAEALKQISDMLMYLSQLEAASIILQTQNELLNKKIRDKIDNMNTEVKCATCKDKYVPAKNHNNACTYHPGKLKYFSCRGCGADAYYDCCIRCKTCSKGCKTTHHTS
;
A
#
# COMPACT_ATOMS: atom_id res chain seq x y z
N MET A 1 -55.11 -48.00 -39.20
CA MET A 1 -55.56 -47.63 -40.56
C MET A 1 -54.60 -46.58 -41.08
N SER A 2 -53.68 -46.99 -41.94
CA SER A 2 -52.60 -46.16 -42.48
C SER A 2 -53.10 -45.54 -43.78
N TYR A 3 -53.47 -44.26 -43.75
CA TYR A 3 -53.85 -43.54 -44.96
C TYR A 3 -52.59 -43.09 -45.70
N SER A 4 -52.23 -43.82 -46.76
CA SER A 4 -51.21 -43.41 -47.72
C SER A 4 -51.85 -42.43 -48.71
N ILE A 5 -51.69 -41.13 -48.44
CA ILE A 5 -52.03 -40.05 -49.37
C ILE A 5 -50.78 -39.78 -50.21
N ALA A 6 -50.40 -40.71 -51.08
CA ALA A 6 -49.17 -40.59 -51.87
C ALA A 6 -49.38 -40.67 -53.38
N HIS A 7 -50.62 -40.50 -53.86
CA HIS A 7 -50.94 -40.56 -55.29
C HIS A 7 -51.88 -39.44 -55.71
N THR A 8 -51.40 -38.18 -55.75
CA THR A 8 -51.90 -37.11 -56.64
C THR A 8 -51.04 -35.84 -56.50
N ILE A 9 -49.73 -35.95 -56.77
CA ILE A 9 -48.90 -34.76 -57.05
C ILE A 9 -48.23 -35.02 -58.40
N PRO A 10 -48.47 -34.19 -59.43
CA PRO A 10 -47.79 -34.27 -60.73
C PRO A 10 -46.27 -34.30 -60.55
N GLU A 11 -45.54 -35.08 -61.36
CA GLU A 11 -44.08 -35.20 -61.24
C GLU A 11 -43.35 -33.85 -61.39
N GLU A 12 -43.90 -32.91 -62.17
CA GLU A 12 -43.38 -31.55 -62.35
C GLU A 12 -43.47 -30.69 -61.07
N ASP A 13 -44.37 -31.02 -60.15
CA ASP A 13 -44.53 -30.30 -58.88
C ASP A 13 -43.72 -30.92 -57.73
N ARG A 14 -43.26 -32.18 -57.85
CA ARG A 14 -42.50 -32.87 -56.78
C ARG A 14 -41.16 -32.21 -56.46
N GLU A 15 -40.55 -31.51 -57.39
CA GLU A 15 -39.30 -30.76 -57.15
C GLU A 15 -39.47 -29.56 -56.20
N ASN A 16 -40.71 -29.11 -55.97
CA ASN A 16 -41.03 -27.97 -55.10
C ASN A 16 -41.54 -28.36 -53.72
N TYR A 17 -41.71 -29.65 -53.41
CA TYR A 17 -42.21 -30.12 -52.12
C TYR A 17 -41.17 -30.93 -51.36
N ILE A 18 -40.97 -30.55 -50.10
CA ILE A 18 -40.08 -31.23 -49.15
C ILE A 18 -40.74 -32.53 -48.70
N THR A 19 -39.96 -33.61 -48.66
CA THR A 19 -40.45 -34.92 -48.20
C THR A 19 -40.72 -34.90 -46.69
N GLU A 20 -41.57 -35.83 -46.23
CA GLU A 20 -41.89 -35.95 -44.79
C GLU A 20 -40.62 -36.22 -43.95
N ASP A 21 -39.67 -36.98 -44.49
CA ASP A 21 -38.43 -37.30 -43.80
C ASP A 21 -37.48 -36.09 -43.73
N GLU A 22 -37.37 -35.31 -44.81
CA GLU A 22 -36.64 -34.03 -44.78
C GLU A 22 -37.28 -33.04 -43.80
N ALA A 23 -38.61 -32.97 -43.74
CA ALA A 23 -39.32 -32.15 -42.75
C ALA A 23 -39.03 -32.60 -41.31
N LYS A 24 -39.02 -33.92 -41.04
CA LYS A 24 -38.65 -34.47 -39.72
C LYS A 24 -37.21 -34.15 -39.35
N ASP A 25 -36.27 -34.28 -40.28
CA ASP A 25 -34.86 -33.97 -40.04
C ASP A 25 -34.64 -32.48 -39.78
N MET A 26 -35.31 -31.60 -40.52
CA MET A 26 -35.31 -30.15 -40.23
C MET A 26 -35.86 -29.85 -38.84
N ILE A 27 -37.02 -30.42 -38.47
CA ILE A 27 -37.63 -30.24 -37.14
C ILE A 27 -36.66 -30.73 -36.04
N LYS A 28 -35.99 -31.86 -36.25
CA LYS A 28 -34.99 -32.40 -35.32
C LYS A 28 -33.79 -31.45 -35.17
N GLY A 29 -33.30 -30.89 -36.28
CA GLY A 29 -32.24 -29.88 -36.29
C GLY A 29 -32.63 -28.63 -35.50
N PHE A 30 -33.81 -28.06 -35.79
CA PHE A 30 -34.38 -26.92 -35.06
C PHE A 30 -34.51 -27.21 -33.56
N ASN A 31 -35.08 -28.35 -33.18
CA ASN A 31 -35.22 -28.73 -31.77
C ASN A 31 -33.88 -28.94 -31.05
N SER A 32 -32.84 -29.37 -31.77
CA SER A 32 -31.49 -29.45 -31.22
C SER A 32 -30.90 -28.06 -31.00
N HIS A 33 -31.09 -27.14 -31.95
CA HIS A 33 -30.64 -25.75 -31.82
C HIS A 33 -31.36 -25.01 -30.70
N LEU A 34 -32.69 -25.17 -30.58
CA LEU A 34 -33.47 -24.60 -29.47
C LEU A 34 -32.98 -25.09 -28.11
N ARG A 35 -32.68 -26.40 -27.98
CA ARG A 35 -32.10 -26.95 -26.74
C ARG A 35 -30.72 -26.36 -26.45
N ASN A 36 -29.86 -26.24 -27.45
CA ASN A 36 -28.53 -25.65 -27.27
C ASN A 36 -28.63 -24.19 -26.82
N ILE A 37 -29.49 -23.39 -27.46
CA ILE A 37 -29.74 -21.99 -27.08
C ILE A 37 -30.29 -21.92 -25.65
N SER A 38 -31.23 -22.80 -25.28
CA SER A 38 -31.76 -22.87 -23.91
C SER A 38 -30.66 -23.14 -22.89
N CYS A 39 -29.74 -24.09 -23.16
CA CYS A 39 -28.61 -24.36 -22.28
C CYS A 39 -27.67 -23.15 -22.15
N GLN A 40 -27.39 -22.44 -23.25
CA GLN A 40 -26.57 -21.23 -23.23
C GLN A 40 -27.23 -20.11 -22.41
N VAL A 41 -28.54 -19.95 -22.52
CA VAL A 41 -29.31 -18.98 -21.71
C VAL A 41 -29.18 -19.33 -20.22
N ASP A 42 -29.32 -20.60 -19.85
CA ASP A 42 -29.17 -21.03 -18.45
C ASP A 42 -27.75 -20.78 -17.90
N GLU A 43 -26.72 -21.04 -18.70
CA GLU A 43 -25.33 -20.77 -18.35
C GLU A 43 -25.07 -19.27 -18.16
N LEU A 44 -25.58 -18.43 -19.07
CA LEU A 44 -25.46 -16.99 -18.99
C LEU A 44 -26.21 -16.42 -17.78
N THR A 45 -27.41 -16.93 -17.48
CA THR A 45 -28.16 -16.55 -16.28
C THR A 45 -27.37 -16.88 -15.00
N LYS A 46 -26.82 -18.09 -14.89
CA LYS A 46 -25.98 -18.48 -13.75
C LYS A 46 -24.72 -17.61 -13.62
N LEU A 47 -24.10 -17.26 -14.74
CA LEU A 47 -22.94 -16.37 -14.76
C LEU A 47 -23.33 -14.96 -14.29
N ASN A 48 -24.46 -14.44 -14.75
CA ASN A 48 -24.95 -13.13 -14.36
C ASN A 48 -25.26 -13.07 -12.86
N ASP A 49 -25.93 -14.09 -12.31
CA ASP A 49 -26.18 -14.21 -10.87
C ASP A 49 -24.89 -14.23 -10.04
N ASN A 50 -23.86 -14.93 -10.54
CA ASN A 50 -22.55 -14.97 -9.88
C ASN A 50 -21.84 -13.60 -9.92
N ILE A 51 -21.90 -12.91 -11.07
CA ILE A 51 -21.35 -11.56 -11.20
C ILE A 51 -22.08 -10.59 -10.27
N GLN A 52 -23.41 -10.66 -10.20
CA GLN A 52 -24.23 -9.83 -9.32
C GLN A 52 -23.85 -10.03 -7.84
N LYS A 53 -23.71 -11.28 -7.39
CA LYS A 53 -23.26 -11.60 -6.02
C LYS A 53 -21.86 -11.08 -5.72
N LYS A 54 -20.95 -11.10 -6.70
CA LYS A 54 -19.60 -10.54 -6.55
C LYS A 54 -19.64 -9.01 -6.46
N LEU A 55 -20.49 -8.37 -7.28
CA LEU A 55 -20.67 -6.93 -7.28
C LEU A 55 -21.21 -6.44 -5.93
N GLU A 56 -22.19 -7.14 -5.36
CA GLU A 56 -22.75 -6.83 -4.04
C GLU A 56 -21.69 -6.91 -2.93
N LYS A 57 -20.88 -7.99 -2.92
CA LYS A 57 -19.78 -8.16 -1.95
C LYS A 57 -18.72 -7.06 -2.06
N GLU A 58 -18.32 -6.68 -3.27
CA GLU A 58 -17.34 -5.61 -3.46
C GLU A 58 -17.94 -4.23 -3.14
N THR A 59 -19.24 -4.05 -3.34
CA THR A 59 -19.96 -2.82 -2.94
C THR A 59 -19.98 -2.70 -1.41
N GLU A 60 -20.30 -3.77 -0.69
CA GLU A 60 -20.26 -3.82 0.76
C GLU A 60 -18.84 -3.54 1.29
N ARG A 61 -17.84 -4.21 0.72
CA ARG A 61 -16.43 -3.98 1.06
C ARG A 61 -16.02 -2.51 0.85
N ASN A 62 -16.41 -1.90 -0.26
CA ASN A 62 -16.13 -0.49 -0.53
C ASN A 62 -16.80 0.45 0.47
N ASN A 63 -18.02 0.15 0.89
CA ASN A 63 -18.71 0.93 1.92
C ASN A 63 -17.99 0.84 3.27
N ASN A 64 -17.53 -0.35 3.65
CA ASN A 64 -16.74 -0.54 4.88
C ASN A 64 -15.42 0.22 4.84
N ILE A 65 -14.71 0.19 3.71
CA ILE A 65 -13.47 0.96 3.52
C ILE A 65 -13.75 2.46 3.61
N ARG A 66 -14.84 2.95 3.00
CA ARG A 66 -15.23 4.37 3.08
C ARG A 66 -15.52 4.80 4.51
N ALA A 67 -16.23 3.99 5.28
CA ALA A 67 -16.49 4.25 6.70
C ALA A 67 -15.18 4.36 7.50
N SER A 68 -14.27 3.40 7.33
CA SER A 68 -12.96 3.41 8.00
C SER A 68 -12.10 4.63 7.62
N ILE A 69 -12.15 5.08 6.35
CA ILE A 69 -11.48 6.31 5.91
C ILE A 69 -12.06 7.54 6.64
N ILE A 70 -13.38 7.62 6.81
CA ILE A 70 -14.03 8.73 7.50
C ILE A 70 -13.62 8.76 8.97
N GLU A 71 -13.64 7.62 9.66
CA GLU A 71 -13.18 7.50 11.04
C GLU A 71 -11.72 7.92 11.19
N THR A 72 -10.85 7.43 10.30
CA THR A 72 -9.42 7.80 10.31
C THR A 72 -9.22 9.30 10.13
N LYS A 73 -9.96 9.92 9.19
CA LYS A 73 -9.90 11.39 8.99
C LYS A 73 -10.34 12.17 10.23
N GLN A 74 -11.38 11.70 10.92
CA GLN A 74 -11.83 12.32 12.18
C GLN A 74 -10.77 12.22 13.27
N THR A 75 -10.14 11.04 13.44
CA THR A 75 -9.05 10.88 14.40
C THR A 75 -7.85 11.75 14.08
N MET A 76 -7.51 11.91 12.79
CA MET A 76 -6.40 12.76 12.35
C MET A 76 -6.65 14.24 12.70
N CYS A 77 -7.87 14.73 12.46
CA CYS A 77 -8.27 16.10 12.82
C CYS A 77 -8.17 16.35 14.34
N MET A 78 -8.58 15.37 15.16
CA MET A 78 -8.44 15.46 16.62
C MET A 78 -6.96 15.53 17.04
N ILE A 79 -6.10 14.70 16.43
CA ILE A 79 -4.65 14.70 16.70
C ILE A 79 -4.01 16.02 16.27
N GLU A 80 -4.37 16.56 15.10
CA GLU A 80 -3.89 17.87 14.62
C GLU A 80 -4.23 18.98 15.61
N THR A 81 -5.46 18.99 16.11
CA THR A 81 -5.90 19.94 17.14
C THR A 81 -5.11 19.79 18.44
N GLU A 82 -4.82 18.55 18.87
CA GLU A 82 -4.00 18.29 20.06
C GLU A 82 -2.56 18.77 19.89
N ILE A 83 -1.97 18.56 18.70
CA ILE A 83 -0.63 19.04 18.35
C ILE A 83 -0.58 20.57 18.42
N GLU A 84 -1.58 21.25 17.87
CA GLU A 84 -1.67 22.71 17.89
C GLU A 84 -1.75 23.24 19.34
N ASN A 85 -2.61 22.64 20.17
CA ASN A 85 -2.74 23.01 21.59
C ASN A 85 -1.44 22.81 22.37
N LYS A 86 -0.72 21.70 22.12
CA LYS A 86 0.58 21.43 22.75
C LYS A 86 1.66 22.41 22.26
N SER A 87 1.65 22.76 20.98
CA SER A 87 2.57 23.75 20.42
C SER A 87 2.37 25.14 21.05
N GLN A 88 1.12 25.56 21.24
CA GLN A 88 0.81 26.83 21.94
C GLN A 88 1.28 26.79 23.40
N SER A 89 1.07 25.67 24.09
CA SER A 89 1.52 25.48 25.47
C SER A 89 3.05 25.53 25.60
N LEU A 90 3.78 24.91 24.67
CA LEU A 90 5.24 24.97 24.61
C LEU A 90 5.74 26.40 24.37
N SER A 91 5.16 27.12 23.41
CA SER A 91 5.52 28.52 23.16
C SER A 91 5.31 29.40 24.39
N HIS A 92 4.21 29.21 25.12
CA HIS A 92 3.98 29.92 26.38
C HIS A 92 5.03 29.59 27.45
N LEU A 93 5.42 28.31 27.57
CA LEU A 93 6.49 27.90 28.49
C LEU A 93 7.84 28.48 28.11
N GLU A 94 8.18 28.54 26.82
CA GLU A 94 9.42 29.17 26.33
C GLU A 94 9.46 30.66 26.69
N ILE A 95 8.36 31.39 26.49
CA ILE A 95 8.24 32.79 26.88
C ILE A 95 8.44 32.94 28.40
N LYS A 96 7.84 32.05 29.19
CA LYS A 96 7.98 32.09 30.66
C LYS A 96 9.41 31.82 31.11
N ILE A 97 10.07 30.82 30.53
CA ILE A 97 11.48 30.50 30.79
C ILE A 97 12.37 31.69 30.42
N HIS A 98 12.16 32.33 29.26
CA HIS A 98 12.90 33.52 28.86
C HIS A 98 12.68 34.70 29.82
N ALA A 99 11.45 34.92 30.26
CA ALA A 99 11.13 35.98 31.22
C ALA A 99 11.76 35.74 32.59
N GLU A 100 11.72 34.49 33.10
CA GLU A 100 12.34 34.11 34.38
C GLU A 100 13.87 34.16 34.31
N SER A 101 14.47 33.69 33.21
CA SER A 101 15.92 33.77 32.97
C SER A 101 16.38 35.23 32.87
N SER A 102 15.60 36.09 32.21
CA SER A 102 15.90 37.53 32.12
C SER A 102 15.78 38.22 33.47
N LYS A 103 14.79 37.84 34.30
CA LYS A 103 14.66 38.33 35.67
C LYS A 103 15.80 37.86 36.57
N ALA A 104 16.21 36.60 36.48
CA ALA A 104 17.35 36.07 37.22
C ALA A 104 18.64 36.79 36.82
N PHE A 105 18.84 37.04 35.53
CA PHE A 105 19.98 37.80 35.01
C PHE A 105 19.97 39.26 35.50
N LEU A 106 18.81 39.92 35.52
CA LEU A 106 18.66 41.28 36.05
C LEU A 106 18.75 41.36 37.58
N SER A 107 18.37 40.31 38.32
CA SER A 107 18.60 40.25 39.78
C SER A 107 20.07 39.96 40.13
N CYS A 108 20.84 39.42 39.19
CA CYS A 108 22.29 39.30 39.28
C CYS A 108 23.03 40.55 38.78
N ASN A 109 22.33 41.68 38.61
CA ASN A 109 22.96 42.99 38.42
C ASN A 109 23.60 43.45 39.74
N MET A 110 24.61 42.68 40.19
CA MET A 110 25.69 43.20 41.00
C MET A 110 26.30 44.30 40.14
N ASN A 111 26.20 45.53 40.61
CA ASN A 111 26.91 46.63 39.99
C ASN A 111 28.37 46.16 39.82
N ALA A 112 28.89 46.21 38.58
CA ALA A 112 30.28 45.89 38.27
C ALA A 112 31.34 46.49 39.25
N PRO A 113 31.12 47.63 39.94
CA PRO A 113 32.03 48.11 40.97
C PRO A 113 32.17 47.20 42.20
N ASP A 114 31.17 46.38 42.55
CA ASP A 114 31.23 45.53 43.75
C ASP A 114 32.01 44.23 43.52
N LEU A 115 31.98 43.68 42.30
CA LEU A 115 32.83 42.51 41.96
C LEU A 115 34.31 42.92 41.82
N GLU A 116 34.56 44.12 41.29
CA GLU A 116 35.90 44.66 41.13
C GLU A 116 36.50 45.12 42.48
N ASN A 117 35.68 45.54 43.44
CA ASN A 117 36.09 45.81 44.83
C ASN A 117 36.24 44.51 45.65
N ALA A 118 35.38 43.50 45.46
CA ALA A 118 35.50 42.19 46.13
C ALA A 118 36.70 41.37 45.64
N LEU A 119 37.17 41.58 44.41
CA LEU A 119 38.41 40.99 43.88
C LEU A 119 39.68 41.75 44.31
N LYS A 120 39.56 42.99 44.80
CA LYS A 120 40.66 43.78 45.35
C LYS A 120 40.90 43.51 46.83
N ASP A 121 39.88 43.08 47.57
CA ASP A 121 40.06 42.51 48.90
C ASP A 121 40.56 41.07 48.79
N LYS A 122 41.76 40.79 49.32
CA LYS A 122 42.47 39.50 49.23
C LYS A 122 41.75 38.31 49.89
N ASN A 123 40.51 38.49 50.37
CA ASN A 123 39.70 37.47 50.99
C ASN A 123 38.30 37.45 50.35
N ALA A 124 38.19 36.87 49.14
CA ALA A 124 36.89 36.47 48.61
C ALA A 124 36.21 35.57 49.66
N SER A 125 34.99 35.93 50.08
CA SER A 125 34.28 35.14 51.10
C SER A 125 34.08 33.71 50.60
N ALA A 126 34.19 32.73 51.49
CA ALA A 126 34.03 31.31 51.14
C ALA A 126 32.71 31.03 50.40
N GLU A 127 31.65 31.80 50.72
CA GLU A 127 30.35 31.77 50.06
C GLU A 127 30.43 32.15 48.57
N ALA A 128 31.17 33.21 48.21
CA ALA A 128 31.30 33.65 46.82
C ALA A 128 32.08 32.62 45.98
N LEU A 129 33.15 32.04 46.54
CA LEU A 129 33.92 30.98 45.89
C LEU A 129 33.08 29.71 45.70
N LYS A 130 32.24 29.36 46.67
CA LYS A 130 31.31 28.23 46.57
C LYS A 130 30.27 28.45 45.47
N GLN A 131 29.66 29.63 45.40
CA GLN A 131 28.70 29.96 44.33
C GLN A 131 29.34 29.92 42.93
N ILE A 132 30.56 30.43 42.77
CA ILE A 132 31.30 30.35 41.51
C ILE A 132 31.56 28.88 41.15
N SER A 133 31.98 28.06 42.12
CA SER A 133 32.19 26.63 41.91
C SER A 133 30.93 25.89 41.47
N ASP A 134 29.79 26.16 42.12
CA ASP A 134 28.50 25.54 41.79
C ASP A 134 28.05 25.94 40.38
N MET A 135 28.24 27.21 40.00
CA MET A 135 27.92 27.72 38.66
C MET A 135 28.80 27.09 37.58
N LEU A 136 30.11 26.95 37.83
CA LEU A 136 31.03 26.26 36.92
C LEU A 136 30.66 24.79 36.75
N MET A 137 30.24 24.11 37.82
CA MET A 137 29.75 22.74 37.75
C MET A 137 28.50 22.63 36.89
N TYR A 138 27.54 23.53 37.06
CA TYR A 138 26.31 23.55 36.25
C TYR A 138 26.60 23.81 34.76
N LEU A 139 27.50 24.76 34.45
CA LEU A 139 27.94 25.02 33.07
C LEU A 139 28.62 23.79 32.45
N SER A 140 29.46 23.08 33.21
CA SER A 140 30.09 21.84 32.76
C SER A 140 29.06 20.74 32.46
N GLN A 141 28.00 20.62 33.27
CA GLN A 141 26.90 19.68 33.01
C GLN A 141 26.11 20.03 31.76
N LEU A 142 25.83 21.33 31.53
CA LEU A 142 25.15 21.80 30.33
C LEU A 142 25.97 21.55 29.06
N GLU A 143 27.28 21.78 29.12
CA GLU A 143 28.19 21.50 28.02
C GLU A 143 28.19 20.01 27.68
N ALA A 144 28.27 19.14 28.69
CA ALA A 144 28.18 17.69 28.49
C ALA A 144 26.84 17.27 27.86
N ALA A 145 25.71 17.82 28.32
CA ALA A 145 24.39 17.55 27.76
C ALA A 145 24.27 17.99 26.30
N SER A 146 24.82 19.16 25.96
CA SER A 146 24.85 19.68 24.59
C SER A 146 25.61 18.73 23.64
N ILE A 147 26.78 18.25 24.05
CA ILE A 147 27.59 17.29 23.27
C ILE A 147 26.81 15.99 23.04
N ILE A 148 26.12 15.47 24.06
CA ILE A 148 25.29 14.26 23.94
C ILE A 148 24.17 14.47 22.92
N LEU A 149 23.46 15.59 22.99
CA LEU A 149 22.36 15.90 22.08
C LEU A 149 22.84 16.05 20.63
N GLN A 150 23.98 16.72 20.41
CA GLN A 150 24.59 16.83 19.09
C GLN A 150 24.92 15.44 18.52
N THR A 151 25.55 14.58 19.33
CA THR A 151 25.91 13.21 18.94
C THR A 151 24.67 12.38 18.58
N GLN A 152 23.59 12.50 19.35
CA GLN A 152 22.33 11.80 19.07
C GLN A 152 21.68 12.26 17.76
N ASN A 153 21.72 13.57 17.49
CA ASN A 153 21.18 14.14 16.25
C ASN A 153 21.96 13.64 15.03
N GLU A 154 23.29 13.61 15.09
CA GLU A 154 24.14 13.05 14.04
C GLU A 154 23.85 11.57 13.77
N LEU A 155 23.69 10.76 14.81
CA LEU A 155 23.32 9.34 14.70
C LEU A 155 21.95 9.15 14.04
N LEU A 156 20.96 9.96 14.41
CA LEU A 156 19.62 9.93 13.81
C LEU A 156 19.69 10.30 12.32
N ASN A 157 20.38 11.38 11.97
CA ASN A 157 20.55 11.80 10.58
C ASN A 157 21.27 10.74 9.75
N LYS A 158 22.28 10.06 10.32
CA LYS A 158 22.92 8.92 9.66
C LYS A 158 21.93 7.78 9.41
N LYS A 159 21.14 7.37 10.41
CA LYS A 159 20.13 6.31 10.24
C LYS A 159 19.08 6.66 9.18
N ILE A 160 18.68 7.93 9.08
CA ILE A 160 17.74 8.41 8.06
C ILE A 160 18.37 8.27 6.67
N ARG A 161 19.62 8.73 6.49
CA ARG A 161 20.36 8.58 5.23
C ARG A 161 20.51 7.12 4.83
N ASP A 162 20.96 6.26 5.74
CA ASP A 162 21.12 4.83 5.48
C ASP A 162 19.80 4.17 5.05
N LYS A 163 18.66 4.56 5.65
CA LYS A 163 17.34 4.08 5.23
C LYS A 163 16.96 4.56 3.83
N ILE A 164 17.21 5.83 3.51
CA ILE A 164 16.90 6.38 2.18
C ILE A 164 17.74 5.67 1.11
N ASP A 165 19.04 5.48 1.36
CA ASP A 165 19.94 4.79 0.44
C ASP A 165 19.52 3.33 0.23
N ASN A 166 19.15 2.63 1.30
CA ASN A 166 18.61 1.26 1.22
C ASN A 166 17.30 1.18 0.42
N MET A 167 16.41 2.19 0.51
CA MET A 167 15.18 2.20 -0.28
C MET A 167 15.39 2.49 -1.76
N ASN A 168 16.53 3.09 -2.12
CA ASN A 168 16.89 3.44 -3.50
C ASN A 168 17.83 2.41 -4.17
N THR A 169 18.38 1.47 -3.41
CA THR A 169 19.26 0.43 -3.93
C THR A 169 18.45 -0.68 -4.61
N GLU A 170 18.92 -1.18 -5.75
CA GLU A 170 18.29 -2.32 -6.43
C GLU A 170 18.46 -3.61 -5.61
N VAL A 171 17.33 -4.27 -5.31
CA VAL A 171 17.29 -5.55 -4.62
C VAL A 171 16.66 -6.61 -5.53
N LYS A 172 17.08 -7.86 -5.38
CA LYS A 172 16.54 -8.98 -6.17
C LYS A 172 15.30 -9.54 -5.48
N CYS A 173 14.19 -9.65 -6.21
CA CYS A 173 12.94 -10.21 -5.70
C CYS A 173 13.05 -11.72 -5.44
N ALA A 174 12.67 -12.19 -4.26
CA ALA A 174 12.60 -13.60 -3.89
C ALA A 174 11.62 -14.38 -4.78
N THR A 175 10.57 -13.74 -5.28
CA THR A 175 9.47 -14.38 -6.02
C THR A 175 9.72 -14.42 -7.52
N CYS A 176 9.82 -13.26 -8.18
CA CYS A 176 10.01 -13.19 -9.64
C CYS A 176 11.48 -13.26 -10.09
N LYS A 177 12.43 -13.10 -9.16
CA LYS A 177 13.89 -13.04 -9.39
C LYS A 177 14.39 -11.80 -10.16
N ASP A 178 13.50 -10.87 -10.51
CA ASP A 178 13.88 -9.59 -11.12
C ASP A 178 14.44 -8.62 -10.08
N LYS A 179 15.25 -7.66 -10.54
CA LYS A 179 15.72 -6.54 -9.72
C LYS A 179 14.64 -5.47 -9.63
N TYR A 180 14.48 -4.88 -8.45
CA TYR A 180 13.55 -3.79 -8.22
C TYR A 180 14.11 -2.78 -7.20
N VAL A 181 13.59 -1.55 -7.25
CA VAL A 181 13.91 -0.51 -6.28
C VAL A 181 12.76 -0.44 -5.25
N PRO A 182 13.01 -0.65 -3.95
CA PRO A 182 11.96 -0.64 -2.92
C PRO A 182 11.11 0.64 -2.92
N ALA A 183 11.70 1.82 -3.14
CA ALA A 183 10.98 3.08 -3.21
C ALA A 183 9.92 3.14 -4.34
N LYS A 184 10.06 2.32 -5.39
CA LYS A 184 9.13 2.23 -6.53
C LYS A 184 8.22 1.00 -6.47
N ASN A 185 8.26 0.23 -5.37
CA ASN A 185 7.53 -1.02 -5.23
C ASN A 185 6.06 -0.79 -4.86
N HIS A 186 5.18 -0.81 -5.86
CA HIS A 186 3.72 -0.73 -5.65
C HIS A 186 3.09 -2.13 -5.59
N ASN A 187 1.83 -2.21 -5.14
CA ASN A 187 1.11 -3.47 -4.86
C ASN A 187 1.00 -4.46 -6.05
N ASN A 188 1.31 -4.06 -7.27
CA ASN A 188 1.23 -4.87 -8.49
C ASN A 188 2.55 -4.85 -9.30
N ALA A 189 3.66 -4.43 -8.71
CA ALA A 189 4.94 -4.30 -9.41
C ALA A 189 5.54 -5.68 -9.75
N CYS A 190 5.39 -6.65 -8.85
CA CYS A 190 5.89 -8.00 -9.03
C CYS A 190 4.87 -8.85 -9.76
N THR A 191 5.24 -9.38 -10.92
CA THR A 191 4.43 -10.33 -11.68
C THR A 191 5.16 -11.66 -11.73
N TYR A 192 4.53 -12.73 -11.25
CA TYR A 192 5.14 -14.05 -11.21
C TYR A 192 4.09 -15.15 -11.36
N HIS A 193 4.57 -16.38 -11.56
CA HIS A 193 3.72 -17.55 -11.56
C HIS A 193 3.89 -18.35 -10.25
N PRO A 194 2.82 -18.61 -9.48
CA PRO A 194 2.86 -19.55 -8.36
C PRO A 194 2.97 -21.01 -8.84
N GLY A 195 3.71 -21.84 -8.11
CA GLY A 195 3.74 -23.29 -8.30
C GLY A 195 5.12 -23.86 -8.61
N LYS A 196 5.18 -25.19 -8.78
CA LYS A 196 6.39 -25.90 -9.23
C LYS A 196 6.38 -26.00 -10.75
N LEU A 197 7.54 -25.77 -11.36
CA LEU A 197 7.76 -25.92 -12.80
C LEU A 197 7.40 -27.35 -13.24
N LYS A 198 6.58 -27.47 -14.28
CA LYS A 198 6.26 -28.74 -14.96
C LYS A 198 6.48 -28.59 -16.46
N TYR A 199 7.01 -29.62 -17.11
CA TYR A 199 7.28 -29.61 -18.54
C TYR A 199 6.00 -29.95 -19.32
N PHE A 200 5.60 -29.07 -20.24
CA PHE A 200 4.40 -29.21 -21.07
C PHE A 200 4.62 -28.52 -22.44
N SER A 201 3.60 -28.45 -23.29
CA SER A 201 3.61 -27.60 -24.50
C SER A 201 2.77 -26.34 -24.25
N CYS A 202 3.25 -25.17 -24.69
CA CYS A 202 2.59 -23.88 -24.45
C CYS A 202 1.24 -23.82 -25.17
N ARG A 203 0.15 -23.48 -24.46
CA ARG A 203 -1.14 -23.23 -25.12
C ARG A 203 -1.15 -21.98 -26.01
N GLY A 204 -0.23 -21.05 -25.81
CA GLY A 204 -0.09 -19.83 -26.62
C GLY A 204 0.67 -20.06 -27.93
N CYS A 205 1.92 -20.52 -27.85
CA CYS A 205 2.81 -20.64 -29.00
C CYS A 205 3.17 -22.08 -29.41
N GLY A 206 2.69 -23.11 -28.69
CA GLY A 206 2.99 -24.52 -28.98
C GLY A 206 4.41 -24.99 -28.65
N ALA A 207 5.35 -24.09 -28.30
CA ALA A 207 6.71 -24.49 -27.92
C ALA A 207 6.69 -25.39 -26.67
N ASP A 208 7.67 -26.29 -26.55
CA ASP A 208 7.89 -27.08 -25.32
C ASP A 208 8.83 -26.33 -24.37
N ALA A 209 8.43 -26.19 -23.12
CA ALA A 209 9.20 -25.50 -22.09
C ALA A 209 8.81 -25.96 -20.67
N TYR A 210 9.43 -25.38 -19.65
CA TYR A 210 8.94 -25.51 -18.28
C TYR A 210 7.90 -24.41 -17.98
N TYR A 211 6.73 -24.82 -17.50
CA TYR A 211 5.58 -23.96 -17.23
C TYR A 211 5.22 -23.97 -15.76
N ASP A 212 4.64 -22.85 -15.35
CA ASP A 212 4.07 -22.65 -14.02
C ASP A 212 2.52 -22.69 -14.09
N CYS A 213 1.82 -22.14 -13.10
CA CYS A 213 0.35 -22.17 -12.87
C CYS A 213 -0.62 -22.19 -14.07
N CYS A 214 -0.29 -21.56 -15.21
CA CYS A 214 -1.28 -21.23 -16.25
C CYS A 214 -0.96 -21.80 -17.64
N ILE A 215 -0.03 -22.75 -17.76
CA ILE A 215 0.24 -23.50 -19.02
C ILE A 215 0.60 -22.55 -20.19
N ARG A 216 1.23 -21.42 -19.88
CA ARG A 216 1.76 -20.43 -20.84
C ARG A 216 3.23 -20.16 -20.53
N CYS A 217 4.06 -20.07 -21.58
CA CYS A 217 5.50 -19.90 -21.39
C CYS A 217 5.80 -18.47 -20.94
N LYS A 218 7.01 -18.22 -20.41
CA LYS A 218 7.45 -16.89 -19.98
C LYS A 218 7.35 -15.83 -21.09
N THR A 219 7.50 -16.24 -22.35
CA THR A 219 7.34 -15.37 -23.52
C THR A 219 5.88 -14.98 -23.76
N CYS A 220 4.95 -15.91 -23.58
CA CYS A 220 3.51 -15.67 -23.75
C CYS A 220 2.86 -15.01 -22.52
N SER A 221 3.44 -15.13 -21.33
CA SER A 221 2.95 -14.51 -20.10
C SER A 221 4.08 -14.36 -19.07
N LYS A 222 4.31 -13.12 -18.62
CA LYS A 222 5.30 -12.80 -17.59
C LYS A 222 4.93 -13.35 -16.19
N GLY A 223 3.65 -13.60 -15.93
CA GLY A 223 3.13 -14.08 -14.65
C GLY A 223 1.61 -14.11 -14.60
N CYS A 224 1.05 -14.92 -13.71
CA CYS A 224 -0.41 -15.06 -13.51
C CYS A 224 -0.90 -14.43 -12.19
N LYS A 225 0.02 -14.05 -11.29
CA LYS A 225 -0.26 -13.30 -10.06
C LYS A 225 0.55 -12.01 -10.01
N THR A 226 -0.05 -10.97 -9.43
CA THR A 226 0.58 -9.66 -9.19
C THR A 226 0.61 -9.36 -7.69
N THR A 227 1.76 -8.93 -7.18
CA THR A 227 1.96 -8.50 -5.78
C THR A 227 3.01 -7.39 -5.70
N HIS A 228 3.36 -6.94 -4.49
CA HIS A 228 4.61 -6.23 -4.26
C HIS A 228 5.80 -7.18 -4.41
N HIS A 229 6.96 -6.67 -4.80
CA HIS A 229 8.21 -7.43 -4.74
C HIS A 229 8.62 -7.63 -3.27
N THR A 230 9.17 -8.80 -2.98
CA THR A 230 9.71 -9.15 -1.66
C THR A 230 11.18 -9.55 -1.82
N SER A 231 12.04 -9.10 -0.91
CA SER A 231 13.47 -9.45 -0.87
C SER A 231 13.73 -10.56 0.14
#